data_AF-A0A2M9N3B9-F1
#
_entry.id   AF-A0A2M9N3B9-F1
#
_cell.length_a   1.000
_cell.length_b   1.000
_cell.length_c   1.000
_cell.angle_alpha   90.00
_cell.angle_beta   90.00
_cell.angle_gamma   90.00
#
_symmetry.space_group_name_H-M   'P 1'
#
loop_
_entity.id
_entity.type
_entity.pdbx_description
1 polymer ?
#
loop_
_entity_poly.entity_id
_entity_poly.type
_entity_poly.pdbx_seq_one_letter_code
_entity_poly.pdbx_strand_id
1 'polypeptide(L)'
;MDRIDLQVDVPRPKEWPGNATPISSEQMRDQVYAAQTIQLKRYSRLPFSWNSELFGSFLRKHAMLDKDSAELLQATIDTLGLSMRAYDRILKLARTIADLEASDEIQSQHVAEAIQYRQLDRQYITAEETTRL
;
A
#
# COMPACT_ATOMS: atom_id res chain seq x y z
N MET A 1 18.58 0.59 -10.02
CA MET A 1 18.47 0.07 -8.64
C MET A 1 17.06 -0.47 -8.53
N ASP A 2 16.90 -1.79 -8.66
CA ASP A 2 15.60 -2.45 -8.52
C ASP A 2 15.06 -2.15 -7.12
N ARG A 3 13.87 -1.53 -7.07
CA ARG A 3 13.20 -1.21 -5.81
C ARG A 3 12.04 -2.19 -5.69
N ILE A 4 12.22 -3.23 -4.89
CA ILE A 4 11.08 -4.00 -4.39
C ILE A 4 10.27 -3.03 -3.52
N ASP A 5 9.05 -2.76 -3.95
CA ASP A 5 8.19 -1.76 -3.32
C ASP A 5 7.20 -2.38 -2.32
N LEU A 6 7.05 -3.69 -2.26
CA LEU A 6 6.17 -4.38 -1.31
C LEU A 6 6.76 -5.74 -0.95
N GLN A 7 6.65 -6.11 0.32
CA GLN A 7 6.99 -7.45 0.79
C GLN A 7 5.87 -8.00 1.66
N VAL A 8 5.53 -9.26 1.45
CA VAL A 8 4.55 -10.00 2.25
C VAL A 8 5.23 -11.28 2.73
N ASP A 9 5.23 -11.53 4.05
CA ASP A 9 5.59 -12.84 4.57
C ASP A 9 4.36 -13.74 4.46
N VAL A 10 4.55 -14.89 3.80
CA VAL A 10 3.50 -15.88 3.61
C VAL A 10 3.89 -17.09 4.45
N PRO A 11 3.35 -17.21 5.68
CA PRO A 11 3.69 -18.31 6.54
C PRO A 11 3.27 -19.63 5.89
N ARG A 12 4.07 -20.68 6.11
CA ARG A 12 3.72 -22.01 5.62
C ARG A 12 2.35 -22.41 6.18
N PRO A 13 1.37 -22.74 5.32
CA PRO A 13 0.06 -23.16 5.80
C PRO A 13 0.20 -24.46 6.59
N LYS A 14 -0.41 -24.54 7.78
CA LYS A 14 -0.42 -25.74 8.63
C LYS A 14 -1.30 -26.85 8.03
N GLU A 15 -2.32 -26.45 7.29
CA GLU A 15 -3.26 -27.31 6.58
C GLU A 15 -3.51 -26.71 5.20
N TRP A 16 -3.79 -27.56 4.21
CA TRP A 16 -4.23 -27.05 2.91
C TRP A 16 -5.55 -26.28 3.10
N PRO A 17 -5.67 -25.03 2.60
CA PRO A 17 -6.91 -24.29 2.72
C PRO A 17 -8.02 -25.04 1.98
N GLY A 18 -8.90 -25.70 2.74
CA GLY A 18 -10.10 -26.35 2.22
C GLY A 18 -11.19 -25.34 1.87
N ASN A 19 -11.95 -25.62 0.81
CA ASN A 19 -13.20 -24.98 0.37
C ASN A 19 -13.25 -23.46 0.10
N ALA A 20 -12.15 -22.70 0.24
CA ALA A 20 -12.13 -21.35 -0.32
C ALA A 20 -12.15 -21.46 -1.85
N THR A 21 -13.15 -20.85 -2.50
CA THR A 21 -13.14 -20.74 -3.96
C THR A 21 -12.06 -19.71 -4.30
N PRO A 22 -10.92 -20.11 -4.90
CA PRO A 22 -9.85 -19.17 -5.17
C PRO A 22 -10.32 -18.15 -6.21
N ILE A 23 -9.92 -16.90 -6.02
CA ILE A 23 -10.10 -15.87 -7.05
C ILE A 23 -9.28 -16.30 -8.27
N SER A 24 -9.91 -16.33 -9.44
CA SER A 24 -9.21 -16.64 -10.69
C SER A 24 -8.31 -15.48 -11.11
N SER A 25 -7.27 -15.77 -11.89
CA SER A 25 -6.42 -14.71 -12.46
C SER A 25 -7.21 -13.72 -13.32
N GLU A 26 -8.30 -14.16 -13.94
CA GLU A 26 -9.22 -13.28 -14.68
C GLU A 26 -9.95 -12.32 -13.74
N GLN A 27 -10.52 -12.82 -12.63
CA GLN A 27 -11.18 -11.97 -11.64
C GLN A 27 -10.19 -10.98 -11.01
N MET A 28 -8.96 -11.40 -10.71
CA MET A 28 -7.91 -10.50 -10.23
C MET A 28 -7.55 -9.42 -11.26
N ARG A 29 -7.39 -9.80 -12.53
CA ARG A 29 -7.10 -8.87 -13.63
C ARG A 29 -8.20 -7.81 -13.76
N ASP A 30 -9.47 -8.21 -13.62
CA ASP A 30 -10.60 -7.29 -13.74
C ASP A 30 -10.62 -6.27 -12.58
N GLN A 31 -10.30 -6.70 -11.35
CA GLN A 31 -10.13 -5.77 -10.21
C GLN A 31 -9.01 -4.76 -10.46
N VAL A 32 -7.87 -5.22 -11.00
CA VAL A 32 -6.76 -4.33 -11.34
C VAL A 32 -7.16 -3.32 -12.42
N TYR A 33 -7.90 -3.74 -13.45
CA TYR A 33 -8.39 -2.83 -14.48
C TYR A 33 -9.40 -1.81 -13.95
N ALA A 34 -10.26 -2.21 -13.02
CA ALA A 34 -11.18 -1.29 -12.36
C ALA A 34 -10.42 -0.19 -11.60
N ALA A 35 -9.41 -0.56 -10.79
CA ALA A 35 -8.57 0.39 -10.08
C ALA A 35 -7.77 1.31 -11.03
N GLN A 36 -7.25 0.76 -12.13
CA GLN A 36 -6.57 1.54 -13.17
C GLN A 36 -7.52 2.56 -13.81
N THR A 37 -8.76 2.17 -14.11
CA THR A 37 -9.76 3.08 -14.69
C THR A 37 -10.08 4.23 -13.73
N ILE A 38 -10.18 3.94 -12.44
CA ILE A 38 -10.37 4.93 -11.38
C ILE A 38 -9.21 5.93 -11.37
N GLN A 39 -7.95 5.46 -11.40
CA GLN A 39 -6.76 6.32 -11.41
C GLN A 39 -6.69 7.20 -12.66
N LEU A 40 -6.89 6.63 -13.85
CA LEU A 40 -6.89 7.38 -15.12
C LEU A 40 -7.96 8.47 -15.13
N LYS A 41 -9.16 8.18 -14.61
CA LYS A 41 -10.21 9.18 -14.45
C LYS A 41 -9.80 10.28 -13.49
N ARG A 42 -9.29 9.92 -12.30
CA ARG A 42 -8.85 10.86 -11.26
C ARG A 42 -7.76 11.81 -11.75
N TYR A 43 -6.84 11.31 -12.57
CA TYR A 43 -5.66 12.06 -13.02
C TYR A 43 -5.76 12.60 -14.46
N SER A 44 -6.93 12.49 -15.10
CA SER A 44 -7.17 12.89 -16.50
C SER A 44 -6.74 14.32 -16.89
N ARG A 45 -6.58 15.23 -15.93
CA ARG A 45 -6.13 16.63 -16.14
C ARG A 45 -4.77 16.94 -15.50
N LEU A 46 -4.04 15.90 -15.10
CA LEU A 46 -2.77 15.99 -14.40
C LEU A 46 -1.69 15.24 -15.20
N PRO A 47 -0.40 15.52 -14.95
CA PRO A 47 0.70 14.83 -15.62
C PRO A 47 0.97 13.43 -15.03
N PHE A 48 -0.03 12.79 -14.43
CA PHE A 48 0.09 11.49 -13.76
C PHE A 48 -0.90 10.51 -14.37
N SER A 49 -0.49 9.25 -14.45
CA SER A 49 -1.37 8.12 -14.76
C SER A 49 -1.61 7.26 -13.52
N TRP A 50 -0.65 7.22 -12.58
CA TRP A 50 -0.64 6.27 -11.47
C TRP A 50 -0.44 6.91 -10.10
N ASN A 51 -0.99 6.27 -9.05
CA ASN A 51 -0.78 6.67 -7.66
C ASN A 51 0.70 6.75 -7.27
N SER A 52 1.53 5.87 -7.84
CA SER A 52 2.98 5.80 -7.57
C SER A 52 3.74 7.06 -8.00
N GLU A 53 3.21 7.80 -8.98
CA GLU A 53 3.84 8.99 -9.56
C GLU A 53 3.57 10.27 -8.78
N LEU A 54 2.56 10.27 -7.90
CA LEU A 54 2.18 11.46 -7.14
C LEU A 54 3.31 11.96 -6.24
N PHE A 55 3.42 13.27 -6.05
CA PHE A 55 4.37 13.85 -5.11
C PHE A 55 3.86 15.19 -4.57
N GLY A 56 4.44 15.64 -3.45
CA GLY A 56 4.16 16.95 -2.86
C GLY A 56 2.67 17.20 -2.64
N SER A 57 2.18 18.35 -3.11
CA SER A 57 0.78 18.76 -2.96
C SER A 57 -0.21 17.85 -3.69
N PHE A 58 0.18 17.22 -4.81
CA PHE A 58 -0.68 16.27 -5.52
C PHE A 58 -0.94 15.02 -4.70
N LEU A 59 0.10 14.48 -4.04
CA LEU A 59 -0.07 13.35 -3.14
C LEU A 59 -1.00 13.70 -1.97
N ARG A 60 -0.78 14.86 -1.33
CA ARG A 60 -1.64 15.33 -0.22
C ARG A 60 -3.10 15.53 -0.64
N LYS A 61 -3.34 16.00 -1.87
CA LYS A 61 -4.68 16.22 -2.40
C LYS A 61 -5.41 14.92 -2.73
N HIS A 62 -4.71 13.96 -3.34
CA HIS A 62 -5.36 12.75 -3.87
C HIS A 62 -5.33 11.56 -2.91
N ALA A 63 -4.46 11.59 -1.90
CA ALA A 63 -4.40 10.64 -0.79
C ALA A 63 -4.69 11.34 0.54
N MET A 64 -5.76 12.14 0.60
CA MET A 64 -6.19 12.77 1.84
C MET A 64 -6.69 11.69 2.80
N LEU A 65 -6.29 11.80 4.07
CA LEU A 65 -6.71 10.92 5.15
C LEU A 65 -7.76 11.64 6.00
N ASP A 66 -8.71 10.89 6.53
CA ASP A 66 -9.51 11.36 7.66
C ASP A 66 -8.65 11.44 8.93
N LYS A 67 -9.25 11.94 10.01
CA LYS A 67 -8.56 12.13 11.28
C LYS A 67 -7.98 10.82 11.82
N ASP A 68 -8.78 9.77 11.84
CA ASP A 68 -8.42 8.48 12.44
C ASP A 68 -7.28 7.80 11.66
N SER A 69 -7.35 7.82 10.33
CA SER A 69 -6.32 7.30 9.44
C SER A 69 -5.01 8.09 9.55
N ALA A 70 -5.10 9.41 9.71
CA ALA A 70 -3.93 10.27 9.91
C ALA A 70 -3.25 10.01 11.26
N GLU A 71 -4.02 9.85 12.33
CA GLU A 71 -3.51 9.51 13.66
C GLU A 71 -2.83 8.13 13.67
N LEU A 72 -3.43 7.12 13.02
CA LEU A 72 -2.84 5.80 12.86
C LEU A 72 -1.48 5.86 12.15
N LEU A 73 -1.43 6.57 11.02
CA LEU A 73 -0.19 6.71 10.26
C LEU A 73 0.87 7.45 11.08
N GLN A 74 0.51 8.55 11.73
CA GLN A 74 1.43 9.35 12.54
C GLN A 74 2.00 8.53 13.70
N ALA A 75 1.16 7.84 14.47
CA ALA A 75 1.60 6.98 15.57
C ALA A 75 2.57 5.88 15.08
N THR A 76 2.32 5.33 13.88
CA THR A 76 3.20 4.34 13.25
C THR A 76 4.55 4.94 12.88
N ILE A 77 4.57 6.14 12.29
CA ILE A 77 5.81 6.85 11.95
C ILE A 77 6.66 7.08 13.20
N ASP A 78 6.03 7.57 14.27
CA ASP A 78 6.72 7.90 15.52
C ASP A 78 7.25 6.65 16.22
N THR A 79 6.45 5.58 16.26
CA THR A 79 6.82 4.31 16.89
C THR A 79 7.97 3.60 16.14
N LEU A 80 7.95 3.64 14.81
CA LEU A 80 8.91 2.91 13.98
C LEU A 80 10.08 3.76 13.48
N GLY A 81 10.10 5.06 13.79
CA GLY A 81 11.13 6.00 13.34
C GLY A 81 11.19 6.13 11.81
N LEU A 82 10.04 6.16 11.14
CA LEU A 82 9.97 6.16 9.68
C LEU A 82 10.26 7.53 9.09
N SER A 83 10.95 7.56 7.95
CA SER A 83 11.21 8.82 7.23
C SER A 83 9.95 9.36 6.55
N MET A 84 9.93 10.66 6.24
CA MET A 84 8.88 11.27 5.39
C MET A 84 8.73 10.58 4.02
N ARG A 85 9.81 9.98 3.52
CA ARG A 85 9.77 9.22 2.27
C ARG A 85 9.05 7.87 2.44
N ALA A 86 9.13 7.26 3.63
CA ALA A 86 8.33 6.09 3.96
C ALA A 86 6.85 6.46 4.16
N TYR A 87 6.57 7.59 4.82
CA TYR A 87 5.22 8.15 4.94
C TYR A 87 4.55 8.32 3.58
N ASP A 88 5.22 8.98 2.62
CA ASP A 88 4.67 9.18 1.27
C ASP A 88 4.45 7.86 0.52
N ARG A 89 5.30 6.85 0.74
CA ARG A 89 5.11 5.51 0.14
C ARG A 89 3.89 4.79 0.72
N ILE A 90 3.68 4.88 2.03
CA ILE A 90 2.51 4.30 2.69
C ILE A 90 1.23 4.96 2.17
N LEU A 91 1.20 6.29 2.03
CA LEU A 91 0.07 7.01 1.45
C LEU A 91 -0.29 6.56 0.03
N LYS A 92 0.71 6.43 -0.85
CA LYS A 92 0.50 5.97 -2.23
C LYS A 92 -0.06 4.55 -2.28
N LEU A 93 0.41 3.70 -1.37
CA LEU A 93 -0.03 2.32 -1.27
C LEU A 93 -1.46 2.24 -0.72
N ALA A 94 -1.77 2.97 0.36
CA ALA A 94 -3.11 3.06 0.91
C ALA A 94 -4.12 3.59 -0.13
N ARG A 95 -3.70 4.54 -0.98
CA ARG A 95 -4.56 4.99 -2.10
C ARG A 95 -4.80 3.89 -3.13
N THR A 96 -3.78 3.10 -3.44
CA THR A 96 -3.92 1.97 -4.38
C THR A 96 -4.84 0.89 -3.82
N ILE A 97 -4.75 0.59 -2.53
CA ILE A 97 -5.65 -0.36 -1.85
C ILE A 97 -7.09 0.18 -1.90
N ALA A 98 -7.31 1.45 -1.56
CA ALA A 98 -8.62 2.08 -1.68
C ALA A 98 -9.19 1.98 -3.12
N ASP A 99 -8.35 2.18 -4.13
CA ASP A 99 -8.78 2.07 -5.53
C ASP A 99 -9.13 0.64 -5.94
N LEU A 100 -8.45 -0.37 -5.39
CA LEU A 100 -8.78 -1.79 -5.59
C LEU A 100 -10.13 -2.16 -4.95
N GLU A 101 -10.48 -1.51 -3.83
CA GLU A 101 -11.79 -1.66 -3.17
C GLU A 101 -12.88 -0.74 -3.76
N ALA A 102 -12.56 0.02 -4.82
CA ALA A 102 -13.44 1.05 -5.38
C ALA A 102 -13.92 2.09 -4.35
N SER A 103 -13.10 2.36 -3.33
CA SER A 103 -13.36 3.38 -2.32
C SER A 103 -12.86 4.75 -2.77
N ASP A 104 -13.75 5.74 -2.72
CA ASP A 104 -13.41 7.13 -3.04
C ASP A 104 -12.44 7.74 -2.02
N GLU A 105 -12.59 7.35 -0.75
CA GLU A 105 -11.80 7.83 0.38
C GLU A 105 -10.83 6.76 0.90
N ILE A 106 -9.71 7.20 1.47
CA ILE A 106 -8.80 6.31 2.16
C ILE A 106 -9.31 6.15 3.60
N GLN A 107 -9.65 4.92 3.96
CA GLN A 107 -10.09 4.53 5.29
C GLN A 107 -8.93 3.94 6.10
N SER A 108 -9.09 3.88 7.42
CA SER A 108 -8.08 3.36 8.35
C SER A 108 -7.61 1.94 7.99
N GLN A 109 -8.50 1.10 7.45
CA GLN A 109 -8.16 -0.26 7.01
C GLN A 109 -7.14 -0.28 5.87
N HIS A 110 -7.26 0.64 4.90
CA HIS A 110 -6.31 0.74 3.78
C HIS A 110 -4.93 1.21 4.27
N VAL A 111 -4.90 2.10 5.26
CA VAL A 111 -3.65 2.56 5.88
C VAL A 111 -3.00 1.45 6.68
N ALA A 112 -3.77 0.72 7.49
CA ALA A 112 -3.27 -0.42 8.27
C ALA A 112 -2.66 -1.50 7.36
N GLU A 113 -3.34 -1.86 6.27
CA GLU A 113 -2.84 -2.84 5.30
C GLU A 113 -1.57 -2.33 4.60
N ALA A 114 -1.54 -1.06 4.18
CA ALA A 114 -0.35 -0.46 3.58
C ALA A 114 0.86 -0.45 4.53
N ILE A 115 0.64 -0.21 5.82
CA ILE A 115 1.68 -0.31 6.86
C ILE A 115 2.18 -1.74 6.97
N GLN A 116 1.29 -2.73 6.99
CA GLN A 116 1.66 -4.14 7.13
C GLN A 116 2.59 -4.60 6.01
N TYR A 117 2.28 -4.26 4.75
CA TYR A 117 3.14 -4.56 3.60
C TYR A 117 4.52 -3.89 3.65
N ARG A 118 4.69 -2.81 4.43
CA ARG A 118 5.96 -2.09 4.58
C ARG A 118 6.74 -2.46 5.83
N GLN A 119 6.09 -2.93 6.89
CA GLN A 119 6.81 -3.42 8.07
C GLN A 119 7.68 -4.64 7.73
N LEU A 120 7.22 -5.47 6.80
CA LEU A 120 7.93 -6.65 6.33
C LEU A 120 9.21 -6.30 5.58
N ASP A 121 9.21 -5.28 4.70
CA ASP A 121 10.44 -4.77 4.05
C ASP A 121 11.58 -4.52 5.06
N ARG A 122 11.24 -4.05 6.27
CA ARG A 122 12.23 -3.64 7.28
C ARG A 122 12.80 -4.82 8.06
N GLN A 123 11.98 -5.80 8.44
CA GLN A 123 12.42 -6.93 9.26
C GLN A 123 13.55 -7.73 8.58
N TYR A 124 13.50 -7.87 7.25
CA TYR A 124 14.54 -8.57 6.50
C TYR A 124 15.85 -7.79 6.40
N ILE A 125 15.81 -6.46 6.21
CA ILE A 125 17.03 -5.63 6.20
C ILE A 125 17.78 -5.79 7.53
N THR A 126 17.06 -5.72 8.66
CA THR A 126 17.68 -5.89 9.98
C THR A 126 18.17 -7.33 10.23
N ALA A 127 17.50 -8.35 9.69
CA ALA A 127 17.91 -9.75 9.83
C ALA A 127 19.18 -10.07 9.00
N GLU A 128 19.32 -9.50 7.80
CA GLU A 128 20.51 -9.66 6.97
C GLU A 128 21.75 -8.98 7.56
N GLU A 129 21.59 -7.82 8.22
CA GLU A 129 22.68 -7.13 8.93
C GLU A 129 23.16 -7.93 10.15
N THR A 130 22.25 -8.62 10.85
CA THR A 130 22.57 -9.43 12.04
C THR A 130 23.23 -10.77 11.68
N THR A 131 23.00 -11.28 10.46
CA THR A 131 23.57 -12.56 9.98
C THR A 131 24.98 -12.40 9.39
N ARG A 132 25.46 -11.16 9.20
CA ARG A 132 26.80 -10.84 8.67
C ARG A 132 27.82 -10.44 9.74
N LEU A 133 27.49 -10.61 11.02
CA LEU A 133 28.39 -10.48 12.18
C LEU A 133 28.61 -11.85 12.83
#